data_AF-A0A218Z014-F1
#
_entry.id   AF-A0A218Z014-F1
#
_cell.length_a   1.000
_cell.length_b   1.000
_cell.length_c   1.000
_cell.angle_alpha   90.00
_cell.angle_beta   90.00
_cell.angle_gamma   90.00
#
_symmetry.space_group_name_H-M   'P 1'
#
loop_
_entity.id
_entity.type
_entity.pdbx_description
1 polymer ?
#
loop_
_entity_poly.entity_id
_entity_poly.type
_entity_poly.pdbx_seq_one_letter_code
_entity_poly.pdbx_strand_id
1 'polypeptide(L)'
;MDLSSIEDIGFNQTPARDSATAKLFSVLDATEENGQTLSYNYDFGDGWKHIVIVSGRTTSSSHFVCLEGEGHACAEDVSGHSGWIKMLKAYDAVKPTSSQENPIDWSKNYASNKDPKELSGERKWMWDKESINTILSELKTSVSAIRKPRSHKYSILLTSLDKMSFFDDMYSDSLAKLRSKARVVEVTHIASAM
;
A
#
# COMPACT_ATOMS: atom_id res chain seq x y z
N MET A 1 13.30 16.19 -15.95
CA MET A 1 13.85 16.08 -14.58
C MET A 1 14.75 14.87 -14.58
N ASP A 2 16.03 15.05 -14.32
CA ASP A 2 17.02 13.98 -14.34
C ASP A 2 16.88 13.14 -13.06
N LEU A 3 16.44 11.89 -13.19
CA LEU A 3 16.24 10.98 -12.05
C LEU A 3 17.54 10.37 -11.55
N SER A 4 18.68 10.60 -12.24
CA SER A 4 19.98 10.06 -11.85
C SER A 4 20.64 10.84 -10.71
N SER A 5 20.10 12.00 -10.31
CA SER A 5 20.64 12.85 -9.25
C SER A 5 19.95 12.69 -7.89
N ILE A 6 19.07 11.69 -7.72
CA ILE A 6 18.61 11.31 -6.38
C ILE A 6 19.76 10.52 -5.75
N GLU A 7 20.74 11.25 -5.22
CA GLU A 7 21.76 10.68 -4.35
C GLU A 7 21.05 9.93 -3.22
N ASP A 8 21.46 8.67 -3.02
CA ASP A 8 20.98 7.81 -1.94
C ASP A 8 21.47 8.44 -0.62
N ILE A 9 20.66 9.35 -0.06
CA ILE A 9 20.93 10.01 1.21
C ILE A 9 20.99 8.89 2.25
N GLY A 10 22.23 8.51 2.59
CA GLY A 10 22.53 7.28 3.30
C GLY A 10 21.68 7.08 4.55
N PHE A 11 21.41 5.79 4.84
CA PHE A 11 20.77 5.26 6.03
C PHE A 11 21.49 5.64 7.34
N ASN A 12 21.61 6.92 7.66
CA ASN A 12 22.16 7.41 8.91
C ASN A 12 21.18 8.36 9.60
N GLN A 13 20.59 7.83 10.67
CA GLN A 13 20.29 8.50 11.95
C GLN A 13 18.90 9.09 12.25
N THR A 14 17.83 8.67 11.58
CA THR A 14 16.48 8.77 12.19
C THR A 14 16.02 7.40 12.69
N PRO A 15 15.81 7.22 14.01
CA PRO A 15 15.18 6.01 14.53
C PRO A 15 13.84 5.79 13.82
N ALA A 16 13.53 4.53 13.51
CA ALA A 16 12.21 4.18 13.00
C ALA A 16 11.15 4.72 13.97
N ARG A 17 10.23 5.54 13.44
CA ARG A 17 9.11 6.09 14.19
C ARG A 17 7.85 5.32 13.83
N ASP A 18 7.02 5.06 14.84
CA ASP A 18 5.69 4.47 14.61
C ASP A 18 4.84 5.45 13.79
N SER A 19 4.36 5.01 12.62
CA SER A 19 3.54 5.81 11.71
C SER A 19 2.22 6.25 12.33
N ALA A 20 1.70 5.54 13.33
CA ALA A 20 0.50 5.93 14.07
C ALA A 20 0.71 7.20 14.92
N THR A 21 1.96 7.49 15.29
CA THR A 21 2.32 8.62 16.16
C THR A 21 3.08 9.71 15.42
N ALA A 22 3.78 9.35 14.34
CA ALA A 22 4.49 10.28 13.49
C ALA A 22 3.52 11.28 12.86
N LYS A 23 3.86 12.56 12.93
CA LYS A 23 3.12 13.61 12.23
C LYS A 23 3.90 14.02 11.01
N LEU A 24 3.22 14.11 9.87
CA LEU A 24 3.84 14.44 8.59
C LEU A 24 4.57 15.80 8.66
N PHE A 25 3.97 16.80 9.32
CA PHE A 25 4.61 18.09 9.55
C PHE A 25 5.90 18.00 10.38
N SER A 26 6.03 17.04 11.30
CA SER A 26 7.28 16.87 12.07
C SER A 26 8.42 16.27 11.26
N VAL A 27 8.12 15.74 10.07
CA VAL A 27 9.09 15.23 9.10
C VAL A 27 9.31 16.24 7.98
N LEU A 28 8.24 16.90 7.52
CA LEU A 28 8.23 17.78 6.35
C LEU A 28 8.27 19.29 6.65
N ASP A 29 8.13 19.72 7.90
CA ASP A 29 8.28 21.14 8.30
C ASP A 29 9.57 21.38 9.09
N ALA A 30 10.55 20.47 9.00
CA ALA A 30 11.87 20.70 9.58
C ALA A 30 12.56 21.94 8.96
N THR A 31 12.17 22.33 7.75
CA THR A 31 12.54 23.60 7.10
C THR A 31 11.31 24.23 6.44
N GLU A 32 11.22 25.57 6.44
CA GLU A 32 10.15 26.32 5.75
C GLU A 32 10.28 26.25 4.21
N GLU A 33 11.30 25.56 3.70
CA GLU A 33 11.61 25.46 2.28
C GLU A 33 10.66 24.50 1.55
N ASN A 34 10.41 24.80 0.27
CA ASN A 34 9.73 23.90 -0.66
C ASN A 34 10.74 22.93 -1.28
N GLY A 35 10.29 21.75 -1.73
CA GLY A 35 11.12 20.78 -2.45
C GLY A 35 11.67 19.63 -1.60
N GLN A 36 11.24 19.51 -0.35
CA GLN A 36 11.56 18.33 0.45
C GLN A 36 10.94 17.07 -0.16
N THR A 37 11.70 15.99 -0.10
CA THR A 37 11.34 14.72 -0.72
C THR A 37 11.30 13.60 0.30
N LEU A 38 10.25 12.80 0.28
CA LEU A 38 10.09 11.56 1.03
C LEU A 38 10.08 10.39 0.05
N SER A 39 10.89 9.36 0.33
CA SER A 39 10.74 8.06 -0.32
C SER A 39 9.80 7.20 0.51
N TYR A 40 8.71 6.72 -0.11
CA TYR A 40 7.80 5.76 0.49
C TYR A 40 7.91 4.43 -0.25
N ASN A 41 8.40 3.40 0.46
CA ASN A 41 8.45 2.04 -0.07
C ASN A 41 7.19 1.30 0.36
N TYR A 42 6.42 0.84 -0.61
CA TYR A 42 5.22 0.03 -0.44
C TYR A 42 5.50 -1.38 -0.95
N ASP A 43 4.93 -2.37 -0.28
CA ASP A 43 5.08 -3.80 -0.57
C ASP A 43 6.56 -4.20 -0.80
N PHE A 44 7.22 -4.65 0.26
CA PHE A 44 8.63 -5.06 0.17
C PHE A 44 8.86 -6.32 -0.67
N GLY A 45 7.80 -7.06 -1.04
CA GLY A 45 7.90 -8.16 -2.01
C GLY A 45 8.12 -7.62 -3.43
N ASP A 46 7.25 -6.69 -3.86
CA ASP A 46 7.31 -6.10 -5.20
C ASP A 46 8.26 -4.89 -5.30
N GLY A 47 8.58 -4.26 -4.17
CA GLY A 47 9.55 -3.16 -4.06
C GLY A 47 9.04 -1.85 -4.67
N TRP A 48 7.76 -1.52 -4.53
CA TRP A 48 7.22 -0.27 -5.06
C TRP A 48 7.80 0.93 -4.32
N LYS A 49 8.44 1.84 -5.07
CA LYS A 49 9.00 3.09 -4.53
C LYS A 49 8.22 4.28 -5.05
N HIS A 50 7.58 5.02 -4.13
CA HIS A 50 6.94 6.29 -4.40
C HIS A 50 7.85 7.42 -3.92
N ILE A 51 8.01 8.45 -4.76
CA ILE A 51 8.71 9.67 -4.41
C ILE A 51 7.67 10.75 -4.17
N VAL A 52 7.58 11.25 -2.95
CA VAL A 52 6.63 12.29 -2.53
C VAL A 52 7.38 13.59 -2.36
N ILE A 53 6.98 14.63 -3.09
CA ILE A 53 7.64 15.93 -3.08
C ILE A 53 6.68 16.98 -2.51
N VAL A 54 7.18 17.81 -1.58
CA VAL A 54 6.43 18.96 -1.07
C VAL A 54 6.60 20.12 -2.04
N SER A 55 5.64 20.28 -2.95
CA SER A 55 5.66 21.36 -3.95
C SER A 55 5.27 22.73 -3.39
N GLY A 56 4.59 22.77 -2.24
CA GLY A 56 4.16 24.01 -1.60
C GLY A 56 3.23 23.77 -0.42
N ARG A 57 2.85 24.86 0.26
CA ARG A 57 1.91 24.85 1.39
C ARG A 57 0.70 25.73 1.07
N THR A 58 -0.45 25.37 1.61
CA THR A 58 -1.71 26.10 1.45
C THR A 58 -2.48 26.15 2.77
N THR A 59 -3.56 26.91 2.82
CA THR A 59 -4.45 26.97 3.99
C THR A 59 -4.95 25.56 4.34
N SER A 60 -4.98 25.25 5.64
CA SER A 60 -5.36 23.93 6.09
C SER A 60 -6.80 23.59 5.67
N SER A 61 -6.98 22.31 5.32
CA SER A 61 -8.26 21.73 4.95
C SER A 61 -8.57 20.57 5.89
N SER A 62 -9.86 20.29 6.10
CA SER A 62 -10.29 19.10 6.83
C SER A 62 -10.20 17.81 6.02
N HIS A 63 -9.88 17.88 4.72
CA HIS A 63 -9.74 16.76 3.77
C HIS A 63 -8.49 16.87 2.90
N PHE A 64 -8.10 15.71 2.37
CA PHE A 64 -7.30 15.61 1.16
C PHE A 64 -8.17 15.74 -0.08
N VAL A 65 -7.61 16.39 -1.10
CA VAL A 65 -8.19 16.51 -2.43
C VAL A 65 -7.09 16.18 -3.43
N CYS A 66 -7.38 15.29 -4.36
CA CYS A 66 -6.54 15.05 -5.52
C CYS A 66 -6.82 16.12 -6.58
N LEU A 67 -5.78 16.85 -6.97
CA LEU A 67 -5.89 17.97 -7.93
C LEU A 67 -5.67 17.49 -9.37
N GLU A 68 -4.71 16.60 -9.57
CA GLU A 68 -4.25 16.11 -10.86
C GLU A 68 -3.48 14.79 -10.71
N GLY A 69 -3.13 14.19 -11.84
CA GLY A 69 -2.51 12.87 -11.95
C GLY A 69 -2.51 12.38 -13.40
N GLU A 70 -1.80 11.29 -13.63
CA GLU A 70 -1.73 10.61 -14.92
C GLU A 70 -1.38 9.14 -14.71
N GLY A 71 -1.71 8.32 -15.72
CA GLY A 71 -1.37 6.91 -15.70
C GLY A 71 -2.33 6.06 -14.86
N HIS A 72 -2.41 4.77 -15.19
CA HIS A 72 -3.14 3.83 -14.36
C HIS A 72 -2.28 3.36 -13.18
N ALA A 73 -2.91 3.10 -12.03
CA ALA A 73 -2.23 2.49 -10.89
C ALA A 73 -1.67 1.10 -11.27
N CYS A 74 -0.48 0.75 -10.80
CA CYS A 74 0.08 -0.58 -11.01
C CYS A 74 -0.81 -1.63 -10.34
N ALA A 75 -1.03 -2.76 -11.00
CA ALA A 75 -1.78 -3.86 -10.39
C ALA A 75 -0.99 -4.46 -9.21
N GLU A 76 -1.66 -4.85 -8.15
CA GLU A 76 -1.05 -5.50 -6.98
C GLU A 76 -0.48 -6.87 -7.34
N ASP A 77 0.61 -7.25 -6.65
CA ASP A 77 1.26 -8.56 -6.75
C ASP A 77 1.69 -8.94 -8.19
N VAL A 78 2.13 -7.95 -8.97
CA VAL A 78 2.61 -8.16 -10.35
C VAL A 78 4.12 -8.26 -10.44
N SER A 79 4.83 -8.59 -9.35
CA SER A 79 6.29 -8.70 -9.32
C SER A 79 6.98 -7.36 -9.62
N GLY A 80 6.44 -6.29 -9.04
CA GLY A 80 6.98 -4.94 -9.07
C GLY A 80 7.01 -4.32 -10.45
N HIS A 81 7.88 -3.32 -10.62
CA HIS A 81 8.03 -2.57 -11.86
C HIS A 81 8.23 -3.47 -13.08
N SER A 82 9.06 -4.52 -12.94
CA SER A 82 9.41 -5.39 -14.06
C SER A 82 8.22 -6.17 -14.60
N GLY A 83 7.37 -6.71 -13.72
CA GLY A 83 6.20 -7.45 -14.16
C GLY A 83 5.07 -6.53 -14.61
N TRP A 84 4.92 -5.34 -14.02
CA TRP A 84 4.03 -4.31 -14.57
C TRP A 84 4.37 -3.94 -16.02
N ILE A 85 5.64 -3.66 -16.34
CA ILE A 85 6.07 -3.35 -17.71
C ILE A 85 5.83 -4.54 -18.65
N LYS A 86 6.07 -5.78 -18.21
CA LYS A 86 5.77 -6.98 -19.02
C LYS A 86 4.28 -7.12 -19.29
N MET A 87 3.44 -6.81 -18.32
CA MET A 87 1.99 -6.86 -18.44
C MET A 87 1.46 -5.77 -19.38
N LEU A 88 1.95 -4.53 -19.29
CA LEU A 88 1.59 -3.48 -20.26
C LEU A 88 1.95 -3.90 -21.69
N LYS A 89 3.14 -4.48 -21.89
CA LYS A 89 3.53 -5.05 -23.20
C LYS A 89 2.63 -6.20 -23.65
N ALA A 90 2.09 -6.98 -22.72
CA ALA A 90 1.12 -8.03 -23.03
C ALA A 90 -0.20 -7.43 -23.50
N TYR A 91 -0.71 -6.38 -22.83
CA TYR A 91 -1.92 -5.66 -23.26
C TYR A 91 -1.76 -4.97 -24.63
N ASP A 92 -0.53 -4.60 -25.01
CA ASP A 92 -0.22 -3.97 -26.30
C ASP A 92 0.01 -4.97 -27.44
N ALA A 93 0.11 -6.26 -27.14
CA ALA A 93 0.33 -7.27 -28.16
C ALA A 93 -0.95 -7.48 -28.98
N VAL A 94 -0.86 -7.32 -30.30
CA VAL A 94 -1.96 -7.60 -31.25
C VAL A 94 -2.48 -9.04 -31.08
N LYS A 95 -1.58 -9.97 -30.76
CA LYS A 95 -1.89 -11.34 -30.40
C LYS A 95 -0.95 -11.79 -29.26
N PRO A 96 -1.40 -11.71 -28.00
CA PRO A 96 -0.60 -12.16 -26.86
C PRO A 96 -0.20 -13.63 -27.01
N THR A 97 1.03 -13.96 -26.63
CA THR A 97 1.44 -15.36 -26.43
C THR A 97 0.80 -15.93 -25.17
N SER A 98 0.73 -17.26 -25.02
CA SER A 98 0.20 -17.87 -23.79
C SER A 98 0.94 -17.42 -22.52
N SER A 99 2.24 -17.12 -22.62
CA SER A 99 2.99 -16.55 -21.49
C SER A 99 2.59 -15.10 -21.16
N GLN A 100 2.08 -14.35 -22.14
CA GLN A 100 1.58 -12.99 -21.98
C GLN A 100 0.11 -12.97 -21.53
N GLU A 101 -0.66 -14.02 -21.81
CA GLU A 101 -2.04 -14.14 -21.33
C GLU A 101 -2.10 -14.27 -19.80
N ASN A 102 -1.15 -14.98 -19.18
CA ASN A 102 -1.10 -15.18 -17.73
C ASN A 102 -1.10 -13.87 -16.91
N PRO A 103 -0.21 -12.88 -17.13
CA PRO A 103 -0.25 -11.63 -16.36
C PRO A 103 -1.49 -10.79 -16.65
N ILE A 104 -2.03 -10.85 -17.88
CA ILE A 104 -3.31 -10.22 -18.22
C ILE A 104 -4.43 -10.85 -17.38
N ASP A 105 -4.55 -12.17 -17.39
CA ASP A 105 -5.55 -12.93 -16.63
C ASP A 105 -5.42 -12.67 -15.12
N TRP A 106 -4.19 -12.68 -14.60
CA TRP A 106 -3.89 -12.32 -13.21
C TRP A 106 -4.48 -10.96 -12.83
N SER A 107 -4.15 -9.93 -13.61
CA SER A 107 -4.61 -8.56 -13.34
C SER A 107 -6.13 -8.40 -13.38
N LYS A 108 -6.82 -9.19 -14.20
CA LYS A 108 -8.27 -9.14 -14.36
C LYS A 108 -9.00 -9.85 -13.24
N ASN A 109 -8.47 -10.99 -12.80
CA ASN A 109 -9.22 -11.91 -11.97
C ASN A 109 -8.76 -11.90 -10.51
N TYR A 110 -7.47 -11.66 -10.27
CA TYR A 110 -6.84 -11.95 -8.98
C TYR A 110 -6.23 -10.73 -8.28
N ALA A 111 -5.74 -9.73 -9.03
CA ALA A 111 -5.18 -8.52 -8.42
C ALA A 111 -6.19 -7.86 -7.48
N SER A 112 -5.72 -7.50 -6.27
CA SER A 112 -6.57 -6.89 -5.24
C SER A 112 -7.18 -5.55 -5.68
N ASN A 113 -6.49 -4.83 -6.57
CA ASN A 113 -6.92 -3.58 -7.18
C ASN A 113 -7.31 -3.71 -8.67
N LYS A 114 -7.77 -4.90 -9.10
CA LYS A 114 -8.22 -5.13 -10.49
C LYS A 114 -9.21 -4.07 -10.97
N ASP A 115 -9.01 -3.59 -12.20
CA ASP A 115 -9.95 -2.71 -12.89
C ASP A 115 -10.79 -3.53 -13.88
N PRO A 116 -12.14 -3.57 -13.74
CA PRO A 116 -13.01 -4.25 -14.69
C PRO A 116 -12.95 -3.69 -16.12
N LYS A 117 -12.46 -2.46 -16.31
CA LYS A 117 -12.24 -1.86 -17.63
C LYS A 117 -10.95 -2.36 -18.28
N GLU A 118 -10.07 -3.02 -17.52
CA GLU A 118 -8.78 -3.54 -17.98
C GLU A 118 -7.86 -2.43 -18.54
N LEU A 119 -6.71 -2.82 -19.08
CA LEU A 119 -5.64 -1.90 -19.45
C LEU A 119 -5.33 -1.86 -20.96
N SER A 120 -6.23 -2.32 -21.83
CA SER A 120 -5.96 -2.29 -23.28
C SER A 120 -6.06 -0.88 -23.88
N GLY A 121 -5.15 -0.59 -24.82
CA GLY A 121 -5.07 0.70 -25.51
C GLY A 121 -4.73 1.84 -24.56
N GLU A 122 -5.43 2.97 -24.71
CA GLU A 122 -5.22 4.15 -23.87
C GLU A 122 -5.59 3.94 -22.39
N ARG A 123 -6.32 2.87 -22.06
CA ARG A 123 -6.83 2.67 -20.69
C ARG A 123 -5.73 2.48 -19.64
N LYS A 124 -4.58 1.93 -20.03
CA LYS A 124 -3.39 1.86 -19.17
C LYS A 124 -2.82 3.23 -18.76
N TRP A 125 -3.24 4.30 -19.42
CA TRP A 125 -2.84 5.68 -19.11
C TRP A 125 -3.96 6.50 -18.47
N MET A 126 -5.14 5.91 -18.30
CA MET A 126 -6.29 6.59 -17.72
C MET A 126 -6.32 6.41 -16.20
N TRP A 127 -6.87 7.42 -15.56
CA TRP A 127 -7.21 7.43 -14.14
C TRP A 127 -8.45 8.29 -13.94
N ASP A 128 -9.10 8.18 -12.78
CA ASP A 128 -10.37 8.85 -12.49
C ASP A 128 -10.23 9.73 -11.24
N LYS A 129 -10.02 11.04 -11.47
CA LYS A 129 -9.82 12.03 -10.41
C LYS A 129 -11.06 12.16 -9.52
N GLU A 130 -12.24 12.13 -10.12
CA GLU A 130 -13.52 12.27 -9.41
C GLU A 130 -13.78 11.03 -8.53
N SER A 131 -13.48 9.84 -9.03
CA SER A 131 -13.53 8.59 -8.24
C SER A 131 -12.56 8.63 -7.06
N ILE A 132 -11.32 9.07 -7.27
CA ILE A 132 -10.34 9.22 -6.18
C ILE A 132 -10.82 10.23 -5.13
N ASN A 133 -11.32 11.39 -5.56
CA ASN A 133 -11.84 12.38 -4.63
C ASN A 133 -13.09 11.89 -3.88
N THR A 134 -13.90 11.03 -4.50
CA THR A 134 -15.02 10.35 -3.84
C THR A 134 -14.50 9.48 -2.70
N ILE A 135 -13.53 8.60 -2.98
CA ILE A 135 -12.88 7.73 -1.97
C ILE A 135 -12.27 8.58 -0.84
N LEU A 136 -11.53 9.66 -1.17
CA LEU A 136 -10.93 10.56 -0.18
C LEU A 136 -11.97 11.23 0.72
N SER A 137 -13.14 11.54 0.19
CA SER A 137 -14.24 12.12 0.95
C SER A 137 -14.85 11.12 1.95
N GLU A 138 -14.96 9.85 1.56
CA GLU A 138 -15.52 8.78 2.40
C GLU A 138 -14.58 8.40 3.56
N LEU A 139 -13.27 8.48 3.34
CA LEU A 139 -12.27 8.26 4.40
C LEU A 139 -12.47 9.21 5.60
N LYS A 140 -12.97 10.43 5.38
CA LYS A 140 -13.31 11.36 6.47
C LYS A 140 -14.41 10.82 7.37
N THR A 141 -15.42 10.19 6.78
CA THR A 141 -16.58 9.66 7.50
C THR A 141 -16.11 8.56 8.47
N SER A 142 -15.24 7.67 8.01
CA SER A 142 -14.68 6.58 8.82
C SER A 142 -13.82 7.07 9.98
N VAL A 143 -12.95 8.08 9.78
CA VAL A 143 -12.11 8.63 10.87
C VAL A 143 -12.94 9.39 11.90
N SER A 144 -13.99 10.10 11.48
CA SER A 144 -14.89 10.82 12.41
C SER A 144 -15.76 9.88 13.26
N ALA A 145 -16.07 8.67 12.75
CA ALA A 145 -16.77 7.62 13.50
C ALA A 145 -15.87 6.92 14.53
N ILE A 146 -14.54 6.96 14.36
CA ILE A 146 -13.55 6.37 15.30
C ILE A 146 -13.19 7.38 16.40
N ARG A 147 -14.20 7.91 17.11
CA ARG A 147 -13.98 8.71 18.32
C ARG A 147 -14.62 8.09 19.57
N LYS A 148 -13.92 7.07 20.08
CA LYS A 148 -13.46 6.90 21.49
C LYS A 148 -12.72 5.56 21.61
N PRO A 149 -11.42 5.52 21.94
CA PRO A 149 -10.87 4.31 22.55
C PRO A 149 -11.42 4.25 23.98
N ARG A 150 -12.38 3.36 24.20
CA ARG A 150 -12.62 2.84 25.55
C ARG A 150 -11.35 2.08 25.97
N SER A 151 -10.93 2.22 27.22
CA SER A 151 -9.74 1.59 27.82
C SER A 151 -9.82 0.06 27.92
N HIS A 152 -10.01 -0.65 26.81
CA HIS A 152 -10.05 -2.10 26.82
C HIS A 152 -8.64 -2.63 26.59
N LYS A 153 -8.19 -3.50 27.50
CA LYS A 153 -7.04 -4.38 27.27
C LYS A 153 -7.39 -5.23 26.05
N TYR A 154 -6.68 -5.03 24.95
CA TYR A 154 -6.93 -5.77 23.71
C TYR A 154 -6.54 -7.23 23.90
N SER A 155 -7.46 -8.14 23.57
CA SER A 155 -7.18 -9.57 23.45
C SER A 155 -6.91 -9.87 21.99
N ILE A 156 -5.74 -10.42 21.67
CA ILE A 156 -5.40 -10.87 20.31
C ILE A 156 -5.80 -12.34 20.21
N LEU A 157 -6.79 -12.65 19.35
CA LEU A 157 -7.11 -14.01 18.94
C LEU A 157 -6.38 -14.28 17.61
N LEU A 158 -5.39 -15.17 17.62
CA LEU A 158 -4.73 -15.65 16.42
C LEU A 158 -5.42 -16.94 15.97
N THR A 159 -6.31 -16.85 14.99
CA THR A 159 -6.91 -18.03 14.35
C THR A 159 -6.02 -18.45 13.18
N SER A 160 -5.31 -19.58 13.32
CA SER A 160 -4.74 -20.24 12.15
C SER A 160 -5.84 -21.08 11.49
N LEU A 161 -6.20 -20.73 10.25
CA LEU A 161 -7.05 -21.55 9.40
C LEU A 161 -6.14 -22.50 8.63
N ASP A 162 -6.21 -23.77 9.00
CA ASP A 162 -5.40 -24.91 8.54
C ASP A 162 -3.87 -24.71 8.61
N LYS A 163 -3.14 -25.75 8.99
CA LYS A 163 -1.69 -25.61 9.24
C LYS A 163 -0.92 -25.52 7.91
N MET A 164 -0.73 -24.30 7.39
CA MET A 164 0.12 -24.06 6.22
C MET A 164 1.57 -23.76 6.66
N SER A 165 2.49 -24.67 6.36
CA SER A 165 3.89 -24.57 6.81
C SER A 165 4.62 -23.31 6.33
N PHE A 166 4.33 -22.83 5.12
CA PHE A 166 4.98 -21.62 4.59
C PHE A 166 4.62 -20.35 5.38
N PHE A 167 3.42 -20.28 5.96
CA PHE A 167 2.93 -19.11 6.69
C PHE A 167 3.63 -18.98 8.05
N ASP A 168 3.81 -20.10 8.75
CA ASP A 168 4.54 -20.14 10.02
C ASP A 168 6.01 -19.74 9.85
N ASP A 169 6.65 -20.17 8.76
CA ASP A 169 8.04 -19.81 8.47
C ASP A 169 8.18 -18.32 8.12
N MET A 170 7.33 -17.82 7.22
CA MET A 170 7.37 -16.44 6.72
C MET A 170 7.09 -15.40 7.82
N TYR A 171 6.23 -15.74 8.79
CA TYR A 171 5.86 -14.84 9.89
C TYR A 171 6.43 -15.25 11.24
N SER A 172 7.41 -16.16 11.29
CA SER A 172 7.97 -16.74 12.51
C SER A 172 8.37 -15.69 13.56
N ASP A 173 9.09 -14.63 13.17
CA ASP A 173 9.50 -13.54 14.06
C ASP A 173 8.31 -12.73 14.61
N SER A 174 7.32 -12.46 13.77
CA SER A 174 6.11 -11.73 14.15
C SER A 174 5.23 -12.58 15.08
N LEU A 175 5.06 -13.86 14.76
CA LEU A 175 4.33 -14.82 15.57
C LEU A 175 5.03 -15.03 16.93
N ALA A 176 6.36 -15.09 16.99
CA ALA A 176 7.10 -15.20 18.25
C ALA A 176 6.86 -13.97 19.15
N LYS A 177 6.94 -12.76 18.59
CA LYS A 177 6.66 -11.51 19.32
C LYS A 177 5.21 -11.43 19.80
N LEU A 178 4.25 -11.79 18.95
CA LEU A 178 2.83 -11.79 19.30
C LEU A 178 2.50 -12.84 20.36
N ARG A 179 3.00 -14.07 20.22
CA ARG A 179 2.82 -15.16 21.20
C ARG A 179 3.41 -14.82 22.56
N SER A 180 4.52 -14.06 22.61
CA SER A 180 5.11 -13.60 23.89
C SER A 180 4.21 -12.64 24.68
N LYS A 181 3.24 -12.00 24.01
CA LYS A 181 2.34 -10.99 24.57
C LYS A 181 0.88 -11.46 24.64
N ALA A 182 0.59 -12.66 24.14
CA ALA A 182 -0.75 -13.22 24.06
C ALA A 182 -0.87 -14.46 24.93
N ARG A 183 -2.06 -14.70 25.47
CA ARG A 183 -2.40 -16.00 26.06
C ARG A 183 -2.82 -16.94 24.94
N VAL A 184 -1.94 -17.85 24.55
CA VAL A 184 -2.24 -18.86 23.53
C VAL A 184 -3.17 -19.90 24.12
N VAL A 185 -4.34 -20.10 23.51
CA VAL A 185 -5.28 -21.16 23.84
C VAL A 185 -5.48 -21.98 22.58
N GLU A 186 -5.17 -23.27 22.64
CA GLU A 186 -5.46 -24.18 21.54
C GLU A 186 -6.95 -24.47 21.50
N VAL A 187 -7.59 -24.16 20.37
CA VAL A 187 -9.02 -24.35 20.17
C VAL A 187 -9.22 -25.26 18.98
N THR A 188 -9.66 -26.49 19.24
CA THR A 188 -9.91 -27.50 18.20
C THR A 188 -11.35 -27.49 17.68
N HIS A 189 -12.21 -26.62 18.23
CA HIS A 189 -13.61 -26.50 17.84
C HIS A 189 -14.06 -25.03 17.84
N ILE A 190 -14.71 -24.57 16.76
CA ILE A 190 -15.05 -23.15 16.53
C ILE A 190 -15.88 -22.53 17.67
N ALA A 191 -16.72 -23.33 18.33
CA ALA A 191 -17.53 -22.87 19.45
C ALA A 191 -16.71 -22.51 20.71
N SER A 192 -15.47 -22.97 20.82
CA SER A 192 -14.57 -22.66 21.95
C SER A 192 -13.69 -21.44 21.68
N ALA A 193 -13.82 -20.80 20.50
CA ALA A 193 -13.07 -19.61 20.11
C ALA A 193 -13.85 -18.29 20.31
N MET A 194 -15.16 -18.37 20.60
CA MET A 194 -16.05 -17.24 20.94
C MET A 194 -16.27 -17.14 22.44
#